data_AF-X1NN09-F1
#
_entry.id   AF-X1NN09-F1
#
_cell.length_a   1.000
_cell.length_b   1.000
_cell.length_c   1.000
_cell.angle_alpha   90.00
_cell.angle_beta   90.00
_cell.angle_gamma   90.00
#
_symmetry.space_group_name_H-M   'P 1'
#
loop_
_entity.id
_entity.type
_entity.pdbx_description
1 polymer ?
#
loop_
_entity_poly.entity_id
_entity_poly.type
_entity_poly.pdbx_seq_one_letter_code
_entity_poly.pdbx_strand_id
1 'polypeptide(L)'
;MTEDEKQVGVILADIGGGTTDIAVFREGSIWHTSILPVAGYQITRDVAIGLGLPFDIAEEMKKRYGSVMPVYESKVETTNTISENGHGVSYQDSGQKLWQR
;
A
#
# COMPACT_ATOMS: atom_id res chain seq x y z
N MET A 1 -3.32 -13.18 9.18
CA MET A 1 -4.78 -13.41 9.23
C MET A 1 -5.05 -14.48 10.26
N THR A 2 -5.51 -14.08 11.43
CA THR A 2 -5.86 -15.00 12.52
C THR A 2 -7.26 -15.55 12.32
N GLU A 3 -7.62 -16.58 13.08
CA GLU A 3 -8.97 -17.17 12.99
C GLU A 3 -10.05 -16.22 13.56
N ASP A 4 -9.71 -15.44 14.59
CA ASP A 4 -10.58 -14.43 15.17
C ASP A 4 -10.92 -13.31 14.17
N GLU A 5 -9.93 -12.86 13.38
CA GLU A 5 -10.15 -11.88 12.30
C GLU A 5 -11.13 -12.41 11.24
N LYS A 6 -11.05 -13.69 10.87
CA LYS A 6 -11.97 -14.32 9.92
C LYS A 6 -13.37 -14.53 10.49
N GLN A 7 -13.49 -14.76 11.80
CA GLN A 7 -14.77 -14.87 12.49
C GLN A 7 -15.52 -13.52 12.49
N VAL A 8 -14.83 -12.44 12.86
CA VAL A 8 -15.39 -11.07 12.87
C VAL A 8 -15.66 -10.54 11.45
N GLY A 9 -14.81 -10.92 10.51
CA GLY A 9 -14.89 -10.55 9.10
C GLY A 9 -13.68 -9.74 8.67
N VAL A 10 -13.02 -10.18 7.60
CA VAL A 10 -11.80 -9.56 7.07
C VAL A 10 -11.75 -9.68 5.54
N ILE A 11 -11.14 -8.71 4.89
CA ILE A 11 -10.86 -8.74 3.45
C ILE A 11 -9.35 -8.89 3.27
N LEU A 12 -8.95 -9.92 2.53
CA LEU A 12 -7.59 -10.07 2.03
C LEU A 12 -7.54 -9.53 0.60
N ALA A 13 -6.59 -8.63 0.34
CA ALA A 13 -6.25 -8.17 -1.00
C ALA A 13 -4.79 -8.53 -1.29
N ASP A 14 -4.55 -9.37 -2.31
CA ASP A 14 -3.22 -9.73 -2.80
C ASP A 14 -2.96 -8.97 -4.11
N ILE A 15 -1.95 -8.11 -4.12
CA ILE A 15 -1.63 -7.24 -5.26
C ILE A 15 -0.42 -7.83 -6.00
N GLY A 16 -0.68 -8.52 -7.11
CA GLY A 16 0.32 -9.17 -7.92
C GLY A 16 0.93 -8.30 -9.03
N GLY A 17 1.47 -8.97 -10.05
CA GLY A 17 1.96 -8.31 -11.25
C GLY A 17 0.85 -7.87 -12.19
N GLY A 18 -0.12 -8.74 -12.47
CA GLY A 18 -1.20 -8.47 -13.44
C GLY A 18 -2.60 -8.34 -12.84
N THR A 19 -2.82 -8.90 -11.66
CA THR A 19 -4.13 -8.96 -11.01
C THR A 19 -4.02 -8.61 -9.53
N THR A 20 -5.12 -8.10 -9.00
CA THR A 20 -5.35 -8.02 -7.55
C THR A 20 -6.44 -9.01 -7.20
N ASP A 21 -6.10 -9.97 -6.36
CA ASP A 21 -7.03 -11.00 -5.90
C ASP A 21 -7.63 -10.59 -4.56
N ILE A 22 -8.96 -10.68 -4.44
CA ILE A 22 -9.69 -10.30 -3.24
C ILE A 22 -10.42 -11.52 -2.68
N ALA A 23 -10.28 -11.76 -1.38
CA ALA A 23 -11.03 -12.76 -0.64
C ALA A 23 -11.69 -12.13 0.59
N VAL A 24 -13.00 -12.30 0.71
CA VAL A 24 -13.79 -11.84 1.86
C VAL A 24 -14.07 -13.04 2.75
N PHE A 25 -13.65 -12.94 4.02
CA PHE A 25 -13.91 -13.94 5.05
C PHE A 25 -14.99 -13.46 6.00
N ARG A 26 -15.88 -14.37 6.40
CA ARG A 26 -16.91 -14.15 7.43
C ARG A 26 -17.21 -15.47 8.12
N GLU A 27 -17.40 -15.43 9.44
CA GLU A 27 -17.75 -16.63 10.25
C GLU A 27 -16.71 -17.77 10.06
N GLY A 28 -15.44 -17.40 9.90
CA GLY A 28 -14.33 -18.36 9.72
C GLY A 28 -14.19 -18.95 8.31
N SER A 29 -15.05 -18.58 7.35
CA SER A 29 -15.06 -19.15 6.00
C SER A 29 -15.00 -18.09 4.90
N ILE A 30 -14.65 -18.50 3.68
CA ILE A 30 -14.66 -17.62 2.51
C ILE A 30 -16.12 -17.38 2.11
N TRP A 31 -16.50 -16.11 2.06
CA TRP A 31 -17.82 -15.68 1.64
C TRP A 31 -17.87 -15.24 0.18
N HIS A 32 -16.82 -14.57 -0.30
CA HIS A 32 -16.73 -14.10 -1.68
C HIS A 32 -15.28 -13.99 -2.14
N THR A 33 -15.07 -14.17 -3.45
CA THR A 33 -13.79 -13.90 -4.10
C THR A 33 -14.00 -13.10 -5.38
N SER A 34 -13.13 -12.14 -5.66
CA SER A 34 -13.13 -11.38 -6.90
C SER A 34 -11.71 -11.14 -7.38
N ILE A 35 -11.53 -11.06 -8.70
CA ILE A 35 -10.24 -10.75 -9.33
C ILE A 35 -10.38 -9.43 -10.06
N LEU A 36 -9.51 -8.48 -9.75
CA LEU A 36 -9.41 -7.23 -10.49
C LEU A 36 -8.23 -7.33 -11.48
N PRO A 37 -8.43 -7.04 -12.78
CA PRO A 37 -7.36 -7.08 -13.78
C PRO A 37 -6.47 -5.83 -13.72
N VAL A 38 -6.03 -5.46 -12.51
CA VAL A 38 -5.15 -4.31 -12.25
C VAL A 38 -4.21 -4.61 -11.09
N ALA A 39 -2.91 -4.34 -11.28
CA ALA A 39 -1.88 -4.49 -10.26
C ALA A 39 -0.57 -3.78 -10.65
N GLY A 40 0.59 -4.38 -10.32
CA GLY A 40 1.90 -3.76 -10.50
C GLY A 40 2.30 -3.46 -11.96
N TYR A 41 1.74 -4.14 -12.96
CA TYR A 41 2.06 -3.94 -14.37
C TYR A 41 1.64 -2.55 -14.86
N GLN A 42 0.46 -2.08 -14.46
CA GLN A 42 -0.05 -0.76 -14.80
C GLN A 42 0.85 0.34 -14.24
N ILE A 43 1.29 0.17 -12.98
CA ILE A 43 2.25 1.09 -12.35
C ILE A 43 3.53 1.17 -13.17
N THR A 44 4.11 0.02 -13.53
CA THR A 44 5.34 -0.03 -14.35
C THR A 44 5.14 0.59 -15.72
N ARG A 45 3.99 0.32 -16.36
CA ARG A 45 3.64 0.88 -17.67
C ARG A 45 3.54 2.40 -17.63
N ASP A 46 2.95 2.94 -16.58
CA ASP A 46 2.81 4.39 -16.42
C ASP A 46 4.18 5.05 -16.18
N VAL A 47 5.07 4.43 -15.40
CA VAL A 47 6.47 4.88 -15.24
C VAL A 47 7.21 4.82 -16.59
N ALA A 48 7.08 3.72 -17.33
CA ALA A 48 7.72 3.55 -18.63
C ALA A 48 7.29 4.64 -19.63
N ILE A 49 5.98 4.92 -19.73
CA ILE A 49 5.45 5.94 -20.63
C ILE A 49 5.82 7.34 -20.15
N GLY A 50 5.62 7.64 -18.86
CA GLY A 50 5.87 8.96 -18.29
C GLY A 50 7.33 9.39 -18.37
N LEU A 51 8.27 8.44 -18.29
CA LEU A 51 9.71 8.71 -18.34
C LEU A 51 10.36 8.32 -19.67
N GLY A 52 9.61 7.75 -20.62
CA GLY A 52 10.15 7.28 -21.91
C GLY A 52 11.17 6.14 -21.78
N LEU A 53 10.97 5.24 -20.82
CA LEU A 53 11.90 4.15 -20.51
C LEU A 53 11.42 2.80 -21.09
N PRO A 54 12.35 1.88 -21.42
CA PRO A 54 12.02 0.48 -21.60
C PRO A 54 11.29 -0.09 -20.38
N PHE A 55 10.34 -1.00 -20.60
CA PHE A 55 9.46 -1.51 -19.53
C PHE A 55 10.24 -2.23 -18.41
N ASP A 56 11.25 -3.01 -18.77
CA ASP A 56 12.16 -3.69 -17.85
C ASP A 56 12.93 -2.69 -16.97
N ILE A 57 13.43 -1.60 -17.55
CA ILE A 57 14.09 -0.53 -16.80
C ILE A 57 13.11 0.18 -15.86
N ALA A 58 11.88 0.45 -16.32
CA ALA A 58 10.84 1.03 -15.46
C ALA A 58 10.47 0.10 -14.29
N GLU A 59 10.43 -1.21 -14.52
CA GLU A 59 10.16 -2.21 -13.48
C GLU A 59 11.27 -2.23 -12.43
N GLU A 60 12.53 -2.16 -12.87
CA GLU A 60 13.68 -2.03 -11.97
C GLU A 60 13.62 -0.75 -11.16
N MET A 61 13.29 0.39 -11.78
CA MET A 61 13.13 1.67 -11.08
C MET A 61 12.01 1.61 -10.05
N LYS A 62 10.84 1.06 -10.40
CA LYS A 62 9.73 0.86 -9.45
C LYS A 62 10.16 0.04 -8.24
N LYS A 63 10.87 -1.08 -8.45
CA LYS A 63 11.36 -1.94 -7.35
C LYS A 63 12.42 -1.26 -6.48
N ARG A 64 13.28 -0.43 -7.09
CA ARG A 64 14.40 0.21 -6.38
C ARG A 64 14.00 1.50 -5.66
N TYR A 65 13.09 2.27 -6.23
CA TYR A 65 12.76 3.63 -5.78
C TYR A 65 11.28 3.87 -5.49
N GLY A 66 10.40 2.91 -5.80
CA GLY A 66 8.97 3.03 -5.54
C GLY A 66 8.69 3.13 -4.03
N SER A 67 7.83 4.08 -3.66
CA SER A 67 7.34 4.27 -2.29
C SER A 67 5.85 4.54 -2.31
N VAL A 68 5.12 3.97 -1.35
CA VAL A 68 3.70 4.24 -1.12
C VAL A 68 3.47 5.29 -0.03
N MET A 69 4.55 5.76 0.61
CA MET A 69 4.46 6.86 1.55
C MET A 69 4.35 8.19 0.79
N PRO A 70 3.36 9.03 1.10
CA PRO A 70 3.30 10.37 0.53
C PRO A 70 4.56 11.15 0.94
N VAL A 71 5.23 11.76 -0.03
CA VAL A 71 6.30 12.71 0.25
C VAL A 71 5.62 14.01 0.68
N TYR A 72 5.46 14.20 1.98
CA TYR A 72 5.20 15.52 2.52
C TYR A 72 6.48 16.33 2.42
N GLU A 73 6.47 17.40 1.65
CA GLU A 73 7.58 18.33 1.55
C GLU A 73 7.66 19.14 2.87
N SER A 74 8.17 18.52 3.92
CA SER A 74 8.55 19.23 5.13
C SER A 74 9.75 20.08 4.78
N LYS A 75 9.62 21.41 4.85
CA LYS A 75 10.78 22.30 4.97
C LYS A 75 11.70 21.70 6.03
N VAL A 76 12.90 21.30 5.62
CA VAL A 76 13.83 20.52 6.43
C VAL A 76 14.10 21.27 7.74
N GLU A 77 13.67 20.70 8.86
CA GLU A 77 14.29 20.95 10.16
C GLU A 77 14.89 19.63 10.62
N THR A 78 16.22 19.57 10.59
CA THR A 78 17.03 18.39 10.87
C THR A 78 16.75 17.87 12.28
N THR A 79 16.05 16.73 12.41
CA THR A 79 16.03 15.97 13.66
C THR A 79 16.35 14.51 13.35
N ASN A 80 17.58 14.12 13.68
CA ASN A 80 18.03 12.74 13.68
C ASN A 80 17.13 11.90 14.59
N THR A 81 16.32 11.01 14.02
CA THR A 81 15.63 9.96 14.78
C THR A 81 16.18 8.61 14.34
N ILE A 82 16.91 7.98 15.26
CA ILE A 82 17.44 6.63 15.12
C ILE A 82 16.24 5.68 15.12
N SER A 83 16.09 4.92 14.02
CA SER A 83 15.03 3.95 13.82
C SER A 83 15.56 2.55 14.16
N GLU A 84 15.32 2.12 15.39
CA GLU A 84 15.34 0.70 15.73
C GLU A 84 13.88 0.21 15.73
N ASN A 85 13.58 -0.82 14.92
CA ASN A 85 12.43 -1.72 15.04
C ASN A 85 11.19 -1.50 14.14
N GLY A 86 11.33 -0.88 12.97
CA GLY A 86 10.55 -1.28 11.77
C GLY A 86 9.01 -1.18 11.78
N HIS A 87 8.38 -0.48 12.71
CA HIS A 87 6.93 -0.21 12.68
C HIS A 87 6.67 1.28 12.50
N GLY A 88 6.40 1.71 11.26
CA GLY A 88 5.98 3.07 10.95
C GLY A 88 4.46 3.20 10.94
N VAL A 89 3.90 3.90 11.93
CA VAL A 89 2.52 4.46 11.89
C VAL A 89 2.64 5.95 12.16
N SER A 90 2.15 6.82 11.26
CA SER A 90 2.06 8.25 11.53
C SER A 90 0.69 8.60 12.12
N TYR A 91 0.67 8.90 13.42
CA TYR A 91 -0.50 9.20 14.27
C TYR A 91 -0.99 10.67 14.24
N GLN A 92 -0.72 11.45 13.19
CA GLN A 92 -0.96 12.91 13.28
C GLN A 92 -2.28 13.45 12.72
N ASP A 93 -3.16 12.66 12.09
CA ASP A 93 -4.41 13.21 11.52
C ASP A 93 -5.71 12.62 12.06
N SER A 94 -5.68 11.98 13.23
CA SER A 94 -6.90 11.60 13.97
C SER A 94 -7.15 12.45 15.22
N GLY A 95 -6.26 13.40 15.56
CA GLY A 95 -6.32 14.17 16.81
C GLY A 95 -6.84 15.61 16.72
N GLN A 96 -6.71 16.30 15.57
CA GLN A 96 -6.91 17.76 15.54
C GLN A 96 -8.29 18.25 15.06
N LYS A 97 -9.15 17.37 14.53
CA LYS A 97 -10.47 17.78 14.00
C LYS A 97 -11.69 17.46 14.87
N LEU A 98 -11.49 16.85 16.04
CA LEU A 98 -12.59 16.45 16.95
C LEU A 98 -12.79 17.38 18.16
N TRP A 99 -12.09 18.51 18.24
CA TRP A 99 -12.19 19.47 19.37
C TRP A 99 -12.46 20.93 18.96
N GLN A 100 -12.88 21.19 17.71
CA GLN A 100 -13.22 22.56 17.25
C GLN A 100 -14.71 22.76 16.91
N ARG A 101 -15.61 21.93 17.45
CA ARG A 101 -17.05 22.17 17.34
C ARG A 101 -17.82 21.57 18.50
#